data_AF-A0A0C3FDJ1-F1
#
_entry.id   AF-A0A0C3FDJ1-F1
#
_cell.length_a   1.000
_cell.length_b   1.000
_cell.length_c   1.000
_cell.angle_alpha   90.00
_cell.angle_beta   90.00
_cell.angle_gamma   90.00
#
_symmetry.space_group_name_H-M   'P 1'
#
loop_
_entity.id
_entity.type
_entity.pdbx_description
1 polymer ?
#
loop_
_entity_poly.entity_id
_entity_poly.type
_entity_poly.pdbx_seq_one_letter_code
_entity_poly.pdbx_strand_id
1 'polypeptide(L)'
;KYPLAIVGRLLKVYGKDLGIGYDIACSFLATVAKSSLAPAAREQALQLVVPTFHGYAHNRACQLDHHPLYVVGFGLEDFEGCERVFSSSNFLARLTRHATRFHRHQAMDMHFTQWDEDKYAELTLFLFNNYKQVDQILREMPNAIAAFESETTPDECDYARHLEAERVYLASRKKEPAADVIASKYISLLIVYKDASDQFEKISLLGAEEHSAELRGRVAMGKLNAFESLTQVREMLLAFEVLHGIDNRWTPDSDEWKRAVEYTRVRDFQKALNKLEALVVQRLFELSKMGLAGTGKYCVSL
;
A
#
# COMPACT_ATOMS: atom_id res chain seq x y z
N LYS A 1 -1.25 -5.10 -24.28
CA LYS A 1 -1.55 -4.79 -25.70
C LYS A 1 -2.84 -3.95 -25.84
N TYR A 2 -3.97 -4.36 -25.25
CA TYR A 2 -5.22 -3.59 -25.32
C TYR A 2 -5.17 -2.19 -24.69
N PRO A 3 -4.62 -1.97 -23.48
CA PRO A 3 -4.59 -0.61 -22.90
C PRO A 3 -3.79 0.39 -23.75
N LEU A 4 -2.67 -0.05 -24.34
CA LEU A 4 -1.88 0.80 -25.26
C LEU A 4 -2.68 1.13 -26.52
N ALA A 5 -3.41 0.19 -27.10
CA ALA A 5 -4.26 0.45 -28.26
C ALA A 5 -5.35 1.49 -27.94
N ILE A 6 -5.96 1.39 -26.74
CA ILE A 6 -6.95 2.35 -26.25
C ILE A 6 -6.31 3.74 -26.10
N VAL A 7 -5.20 3.87 -25.37
CA VAL A 7 -4.49 5.15 -25.24
C VAL A 7 -4.12 5.73 -26.60
N GLY A 8 -3.59 4.90 -27.51
CA GLY A 8 -3.25 5.33 -28.86
C GLY A 8 -4.45 5.81 -29.67
N ARG A 9 -5.66 5.28 -29.41
CA ARG A 9 -6.90 5.79 -30.01
C ARG A 9 -7.35 7.08 -29.34
N LEU A 10 -7.32 7.17 -28.01
CA LEU A 10 -7.75 8.35 -27.26
C LEU A 10 -6.88 9.57 -27.58
N LEU A 11 -5.55 9.41 -27.67
CA LEU A 11 -4.63 10.46 -28.11
C LEU A 11 -4.95 10.98 -29.52
N LYS A 12 -5.38 10.10 -30.43
CA LYS A 12 -5.77 10.51 -31.79
C LYS A 12 -7.10 11.25 -31.83
N VAL A 13 -8.02 10.96 -30.92
CA VAL A 13 -9.38 11.51 -30.91
C VAL A 13 -9.44 12.82 -30.13
N TYR A 14 -8.86 12.85 -28.93
CA TYR A 14 -8.96 13.97 -28.00
C TYR A 14 -7.74 14.91 -28.06
N GLY A 15 -6.55 14.38 -28.37
CA GLY A 15 -5.35 15.20 -28.53
C GLY A 15 -4.72 15.64 -27.20
N LYS A 16 -4.38 16.93 -27.12
CA LYS A 16 -3.58 17.52 -26.03
C LYS A 16 -4.32 17.50 -24.69
N ASP A 17 -3.53 17.44 -23.61
CA ASP A 17 -3.95 17.55 -22.22
C ASP A 17 -4.98 16.48 -21.81
N LEU A 18 -4.88 15.31 -22.44
CA LEU A 18 -5.75 14.18 -22.16
C LEU A 18 -5.44 13.57 -20.79
N GLY A 19 -6.46 13.52 -19.94
CA GLY A 19 -6.47 12.83 -18.66
C GLY A 19 -7.06 11.43 -18.72
N ILE A 20 -6.35 10.42 -18.18
CA ILE A 20 -6.84 9.04 -18.12
C ILE A 20 -6.69 8.47 -16.71
N GLY A 21 -7.79 7.95 -16.15
CA GLY A 21 -7.75 7.10 -14.97
C GLY A 21 -7.47 5.64 -15.32
N TYR A 22 -6.54 5.01 -14.61
CA TYR A 22 -6.30 3.58 -14.69
C TYR A 22 -5.71 3.04 -13.38
N ASP A 23 -6.24 1.95 -12.84
CA ASP A 23 -5.84 1.36 -11.55
C ASP A 23 -4.33 1.20 -11.39
N ILE A 24 -3.64 0.83 -12.48
CA ILE A 24 -2.20 0.61 -12.49
C ILE A 24 -1.43 1.73 -13.20
N ALA A 25 -2.00 2.93 -13.31
CA ALA A 25 -1.44 4.09 -14.00
C ALA A 25 0.03 4.33 -13.67
N CYS A 26 0.40 4.23 -12.39
CA CYS A 26 1.77 4.42 -11.91
C CYS A 26 2.80 3.51 -12.60
N SER A 27 2.45 2.25 -12.86
CA SER A 27 3.29 1.30 -13.58
C SER A 27 3.09 1.38 -15.10
N PHE A 28 1.87 1.73 -15.51
CA PHE A 28 1.49 1.77 -16.91
C PHE A 28 2.12 2.97 -17.65
N LEU A 29 2.37 4.08 -16.96
CA LEU A 29 3.16 5.21 -17.46
C LEU A 29 4.53 4.76 -18.00
N ALA A 30 5.25 3.92 -17.25
CA ALA A 30 6.52 3.36 -17.71
C ALA A 30 6.35 2.46 -18.95
N THR A 31 5.20 1.79 -19.07
CA THR A 31 4.85 0.98 -20.25
C THR A 31 4.59 1.87 -21.47
N VAL A 32 3.83 2.96 -21.31
CA VAL A 32 3.58 3.96 -22.37
C VAL A 32 4.90 4.57 -22.83
N ALA A 33 5.76 4.97 -21.89
CA ALA A 33 7.06 5.59 -22.16
C ALA A 33 8.04 4.66 -22.90
N LYS A 34 7.89 3.34 -22.79
CA LYS A 34 8.68 2.32 -23.51
C LYS A 34 8.02 1.84 -24.80
N SER A 35 6.85 2.37 -25.15
CA SER A 35 6.09 1.99 -26.34
C SER A 35 6.28 2.98 -27.49
N SER A 36 5.76 2.63 -28.67
CA SER A 36 5.70 3.54 -29.81
C SER A 36 4.83 4.79 -29.58
N LEU A 37 4.05 4.84 -28.50
CA LEU A 37 3.23 6.01 -28.14
C LEU A 37 4.01 7.07 -27.38
N ALA A 38 5.23 6.80 -26.93
CA ALA A 38 5.99 7.73 -26.08
C ALA A 38 6.15 9.14 -26.69
N PRO A 39 6.45 9.32 -27.99
CA PRO A 39 6.53 10.66 -28.58
C PRO A 39 5.19 11.40 -28.52
N ALA A 40 4.11 10.76 -28.97
CA ALA A 40 2.78 11.34 -28.99
C ALA A 40 2.26 11.66 -27.57
N ALA A 41 2.48 10.76 -26.61
CA ALA A 41 2.09 10.96 -25.22
C ALA A 41 2.80 12.16 -24.58
N ARG A 42 4.09 12.39 -24.90
CA ARG A 42 4.83 13.56 -24.42
C ARG A 42 4.40 14.85 -25.12
N GLU A 43 4.29 14.82 -26.45
CA GLU A 43 3.89 15.98 -27.25
C GLU A 43 2.48 16.48 -26.89
N GLN A 44 1.59 15.53 -26.56
CA GLN A 44 0.21 15.82 -26.19
C GLN A 44 -0.01 15.95 -24.67
N ALA A 45 1.06 15.97 -23.86
CA ALA A 45 0.98 16.12 -22.41
C ALA A 45 -0.02 15.14 -21.75
N LEU A 46 0.01 13.86 -22.15
CA LEU A 46 -0.85 12.81 -21.58
C LEU A 46 -0.62 12.72 -20.06
N GLN A 47 -1.71 12.79 -19.30
CA GLN A 47 -1.71 12.56 -17.87
C GLN A 47 -2.44 11.25 -17.54
N LEU A 48 -1.83 10.46 -16.64
CA LEU A 48 -2.39 9.21 -16.15
C LEU A 48 -2.45 9.27 -14.62
N VAL A 49 -3.62 8.99 -14.07
CA VAL A 49 -3.89 8.95 -12.63
C VAL A 49 -4.47 7.62 -12.20
N VAL A 50 -4.29 7.28 -10.93
CA VAL A 50 -4.96 6.13 -10.32
C VAL A 50 -6.32 6.61 -9.81
N PRO A 51 -7.45 5.99 -10.21
CA PRO A 51 -8.77 6.41 -9.75
C PRO A 51 -8.87 6.56 -8.23
N THR A 52 -9.70 7.50 -7.77
CA THR A 52 -9.70 7.96 -6.38
C THR A 52 -9.92 6.83 -5.37
N PHE A 53 -10.75 5.83 -5.68
CA PHE A 53 -10.96 4.71 -4.78
C PHE A 53 -9.72 3.83 -4.70
N HIS A 54 -9.15 3.48 -5.85
CA HIS A 54 -7.95 2.63 -5.96
C HIS A 54 -6.68 3.31 -5.45
N GLY A 55 -6.60 4.64 -5.54
CA GLY A 55 -5.42 5.42 -5.18
C GLY A 55 -4.98 5.17 -3.75
N TYR A 56 -5.92 5.04 -2.80
CA TYR A 56 -5.60 4.75 -1.40
C TYR A 56 -5.02 3.35 -1.15
N ALA A 57 -5.21 2.40 -2.08
CA ALA A 57 -4.56 1.09 -2.00
C ALA A 57 -3.07 1.12 -2.38
N HIS A 58 -2.61 2.23 -2.96
CA HIS A 58 -1.21 2.40 -3.34
C HIS A 58 -0.41 2.99 -2.19
N ASN A 59 0.91 2.76 -2.19
CA ASN A 59 1.78 3.38 -1.20
C ASN A 59 1.72 4.92 -1.29
N ARG A 60 2.02 5.60 -0.18
CA ARG A 60 1.91 7.06 -0.08
C ARG A 60 2.68 7.81 -1.16
N ALA A 61 3.89 7.37 -1.51
CA ALA A 61 4.67 8.01 -2.58
C ALA A 61 3.94 7.95 -3.94
N CYS A 62 3.34 6.79 -4.27
CA CYS A 62 2.54 6.65 -5.48
C CYS A 62 1.26 7.51 -5.42
N GLN A 63 0.65 7.68 -4.26
CA GLN A 63 -0.51 8.57 -4.10
C GLN A 63 -0.14 10.01 -4.43
N LEU A 64 0.96 10.52 -3.87
CA LEU A 64 1.43 11.90 -4.09
C LEU A 64 1.68 12.26 -5.57
N ASP A 65 2.03 11.25 -6.37
CA ASP A 65 2.38 11.44 -7.78
C ASP A 65 1.22 11.15 -8.75
N HIS A 66 0.24 10.34 -8.33
CA HIS A 66 -0.77 9.79 -9.26
C HIS A 66 -2.22 9.82 -8.77
N HIS A 67 -2.49 10.19 -7.53
CA HIS A 67 -3.87 10.29 -7.05
C HIS A 67 -4.49 11.63 -7.50
N PRO A 68 -5.73 11.66 -8.05
CA PRO A 68 -6.38 12.84 -8.61
C PRO A 68 -6.40 14.05 -7.65
N LEU A 69 -6.57 13.80 -6.35
CA LEU A 69 -6.47 14.83 -5.31
C LEU A 69 -5.15 15.63 -5.31
N TYR A 70 -4.03 15.00 -5.66
CA TYR A 70 -2.70 15.65 -5.65
C TYR A 70 -2.21 16.03 -7.05
N VAL A 71 -2.95 15.67 -8.11
CA VAL A 71 -2.61 16.00 -9.50
C VAL A 71 -3.59 17.03 -10.03
N VAL A 72 -3.07 18.19 -10.42
CA VAL A 72 -3.88 19.29 -10.93
C VAL A 72 -4.39 18.98 -12.34
N GLY A 73 -5.66 19.28 -12.61
CA GLY A 73 -6.25 19.20 -13.95
C GLY A 73 -7.53 18.35 -14.05
N PHE A 74 -7.88 17.62 -12.99
CA PHE A 74 -8.98 16.64 -13.03
C PHE A 74 -10.29 17.08 -12.38
N GLY A 75 -10.28 18.22 -11.67
CA GLY A 75 -11.49 18.76 -11.04
C GLY A 75 -12.12 17.78 -10.04
N LEU A 76 -13.41 17.49 -10.19
CA LEU A 76 -14.18 16.59 -9.33
C LEU A 76 -14.24 15.14 -9.84
N GLU A 77 -13.50 14.81 -10.90
CA GLU A 77 -13.54 13.47 -11.49
C GLU A 77 -12.89 12.43 -10.57
N ASP A 78 -13.58 11.31 -10.32
CA ASP A 78 -13.08 10.21 -9.51
C ASP A 78 -12.44 9.09 -10.33
N PHE A 79 -12.71 9.06 -11.65
CA PHE A 79 -12.28 8.04 -12.61
C PHE A 79 -12.81 6.61 -12.37
N GLU A 80 -13.89 6.45 -11.61
CA GLU A 80 -14.51 5.15 -11.29
C GLU A 80 -15.61 4.75 -12.29
N GLY A 81 -15.64 5.39 -13.47
CA GLY A 81 -16.71 5.20 -14.45
C GLY A 81 -16.81 3.77 -14.97
N CYS A 82 -15.67 3.12 -15.23
CA CYS A 82 -15.60 1.75 -15.72
C CYS A 82 -16.17 0.76 -14.69
N GLU A 83 -15.82 0.95 -13.41
CA GLU A 83 -16.24 0.14 -12.28
C GLU A 83 -17.75 0.24 -12.10
N ARG A 84 -18.32 1.45 -12.22
CA ARG A 84 -19.76 1.69 -12.18
C ARG A 84 -20.50 0.96 -13.30
N VAL A 85 -19.96 0.99 -14.52
CA VAL A 85 -20.49 0.26 -15.69
C VAL A 85 -20.43 -1.26 -15.49
N PHE A 86 -19.28 -1.77 -15.03
CA PHE A 86 -19.14 -3.20 -14.79
C PHE A 86 -20.03 -3.68 -13.64
N SER A 87 -20.17 -2.87 -12.59
CA SER A 87 -21.04 -3.13 -11.46
C SER A 87 -22.51 -3.28 -11.91
N SER A 88 -23.03 -2.36 -12.74
CA SER A 88 -24.40 -2.47 -13.25
C SER A 88 -24.60 -3.72 -14.11
N SER A 89 -23.58 -4.12 -14.87
CA SER A 89 -23.65 -5.32 -15.72
C SER A 89 -23.73 -6.64 -14.94
N ASN A 90 -23.35 -6.66 -13.66
CA ASN A 90 -23.38 -7.88 -12.83
C ASN A 90 -24.78 -8.48 -12.71
N PHE A 91 -25.83 -7.66 -12.82
CA PHE A 91 -27.22 -8.13 -12.81
C PHE A 91 -27.51 -9.15 -13.92
N LEU A 92 -26.89 -8.97 -15.10
CA LEU A 92 -27.05 -9.88 -16.24
C LEU A 92 -26.57 -11.29 -15.93
N ALA A 93 -25.53 -11.45 -15.10
CA ALA A 93 -24.95 -12.75 -14.82
C ALA A 93 -25.97 -13.74 -14.21
N ARG A 94 -26.92 -13.24 -13.41
CA ARG A 94 -28.01 -14.04 -12.84
C ARG A 94 -29.04 -14.41 -13.90
N LEU A 95 -29.40 -13.48 -14.77
CA LEU A 95 -30.42 -13.67 -15.81
C LEU A 95 -29.95 -14.60 -16.93
N THR A 96 -28.67 -14.50 -17.32
CA THR A 96 -28.14 -15.22 -18.48
C THR A 96 -27.39 -16.50 -18.10
N ARG A 97 -27.45 -16.95 -16.85
CA ARG A 97 -26.66 -18.09 -16.35
C ARG A 97 -26.87 -19.36 -17.16
N HIS A 98 -28.12 -19.61 -17.57
CA HIS A 98 -28.53 -20.80 -18.34
C HIS A 98 -28.91 -20.46 -19.78
N ALA A 99 -28.66 -19.22 -20.22
CA ALA A 99 -28.94 -18.79 -21.57
C ALA A 99 -27.92 -19.37 -22.56
N THR A 100 -28.34 -19.59 -23.81
CA THR A 100 -27.41 -19.90 -24.90
C THR A 100 -26.46 -18.71 -25.14
N ARG A 101 -25.33 -18.95 -25.81
CA ARG A 101 -24.38 -17.89 -26.17
C ARG A 101 -25.06 -16.73 -26.90
N PHE A 102 -25.95 -17.04 -27.84
CA PHE A 102 -26.69 -16.05 -28.61
C PHE A 102 -27.56 -15.16 -27.69
N HIS A 103 -28.39 -15.77 -26.84
CA HIS A 103 -29.26 -15.01 -25.93
C HIS A 103 -28.48 -14.24 -24.86
N ARG A 104 -27.33 -14.75 -24.42
CA ARG A 104 -26.46 -14.01 -23.51
C ARG A 104 -25.89 -12.75 -24.17
N HIS A 105 -25.45 -12.84 -25.43
CA HIS A 105 -24.97 -11.67 -26.18
C HIS A 105 -26.10 -10.67 -26.41
N GLN A 106 -27.29 -11.14 -26.80
CA GLN A 106 -28.47 -10.30 -26.97
C GLN A 106 -28.84 -9.55 -25.69
N ALA A 107 -28.80 -10.23 -24.53
CA ALA A 107 -29.08 -9.59 -23.25
C ALA A 107 -28.02 -8.55 -22.85
N MET A 108 -26.73 -8.81 -23.13
CA MET A 108 -25.67 -7.82 -22.90
C MET A 108 -25.85 -6.59 -23.78
N ASP A 109 -26.16 -6.79 -25.06
CA ASP A 109 -26.41 -5.71 -26.02
C ASP A 109 -27.60 -4.84 -25.58
N MET A 110 -28.73 -5.46 -25.26
CA MET A 110 -29.91 -4.77 -24.74
C MET A 110 -29.61 -3.99 -23.45
N HIS A 111 -28.85 -4.58 -22.53
CA HIS A 111 -28.49 -3.90 -21.27
C HIS A 111 -27.66 -2.65 -21.53
N PHE A 112 -26.63 -2.72 -22.37
CA PHE A 112 -25.79 -1.56 -22.65
C PHE A 112 -26.49 -0.50 -23.50
N THR A 113 -27.39 -0.90 -24.41
CA THR A 113 -28.27 0.04 -25.14
C THR A 113 -29.16 0.81 -24.17
N GLN A 114 -29.87 0.12 -23.28
CA GLN A 114 -30.71 0.78 -22.27
C GLN A 114 -29.87 1.65 -21.33
N TRP A 115 -28.72 1.15 -20.89
CA TRP A 115 -27.82 1.90 -20.01
C TRP A 115 -27.35 3.20 -20.66
N ASP A 116 -27.04 3.20 -21.95
CA ASP A 116 -26.66 4.41 -22.69
C ASP A 116 -27.82 5.41 -22.76
N GLU A 117 -29.03 4.94 -23.10
CA GLU A 117 -30.24 5.77 -23.09
C GLU A 117 -30.51 6.41 -21.72
N ASP A 118 -30.40 5.62 -20.64
CA ASP A 118 -30.56 6.09 -19.27
C ASP A 118 -29.52 7.16 -18.94
N LYS A 119 -28.25 6.98 -19.35
CA LYS A 119 -27.20 7.98 -19.12
C LYS A 119 -27.39 9.25 -19.92
N TYR A 120 -27.85 9.17 -21.16
CA TYR A 120 -28.22 10.35 -21.93
C TYR A 120 -29.37 11.11 -21.26
N ALA A 121 -30.39 10.41 -20.75
CA ALA A 121 -31.50 11.04 -20.03
C ALA A 121 -31.04 11.70 -18.72
N GLU A 122 -30.12 11.06 -17.98
CA GLU A 122 -29.58 11.56 -16.71
C GLU A 122 -28.52 12.67 -16.87
N LEU A 123 -27.94 12.83 -18.07
CA LEU A 123 -26.76 13.68 -18.31
C LEU A 123 -26.95 15.12 -17.83
N THR A 124 -28.11 15.71 -18.11
CA THR A 124 -28.39 17.11 -17.72
C THR A 124 -28.44 17.26 -16.20
N LEU A 125 -29.08 16.30 -15.51
CA LEU A 125 -29.15 16.30 -14.05
C LEU A 125 -27.77 16.07 -13.42
N PHE A 126 -26.97 15.17 -13.99
CA PHE A 126 -25.59 14.93 -13.58
C PHE A 126 -24.76 16.22 -13.66
N LEU A 127 -24.77 16.89 -14.82
CA LEU A 127 -24.04 18.15 -15.01
C LEU A 127 -24.51 19.26 -14.06
N PHE A 128 -25.83 19.39 -13.88
CA PHE A 128 -26.41 20.39 -12.98
C PHE A 128 -26.02 20.16 -11.51
N ASN A 129 -26.01 18.91 -11.06
CA ASN A 129 -25.60 18.57 -9.70
C ASN A 129 -24.10 18.82 -9.48
N ASN A 130 -23.25 18.48 -10.44
CA ASN A 130 -21.82 18.80 -10.38
C ASN A 130 -21.58 20.31 -10.35
N TYR A 131 -22.33 21.09 -11.13
CA TYR A 131 -22.24 22.55 -11.09
C TYR A 131 -22.59 23.11 -9.70
N LYS A 132 -23.70 22.63 -9.10
CA LYS A 132 -24.08 23.01 -7.74
C LYS A 132 -23.01 22.64 -6.71
N GLN A 133 -22.43 21.46 -6.84
CA GLN A 133 -21.35 21.01 -5.96
C GLN A 133 -20.14 21.93 -6.06
N VAL A 134 -19.74 22.31 -7.28
CA VAL A 134 -18.64 23.28 -7.49
C VAL A 134 -18.97 24.64 -6.88
N ASP A 135 -20.17 25.20 -7.12
CA ASP A 135 -20.58 26.48 -6.53
C ASP A 135 -20.55 26.44 -5.00
N GLN A 136 -21.02 25.34 -4.39
CA GLN A 136 -20.95 25.14 -2.95
C GLN A 136 -19.50 25.11 -2.46
N ILE A 137 -18.64 24.31 -3.08
CA ILE A 137 -17.21 24.21 -2.75
C ILE A 137 -16.54 25.58 -2.81
N LEU A 138 -16.79 26.35 -3.88
CA LEU A 138 -16.19 27.68 -4.06
C LEU A 138 -16.65 28.70 -3.02
N ARG A 139 -17.86 28.56 -2.46
CA ARG A 139 -18.39 29.45 -1.41
C ARG A 139 -17.92 29.05 -0.01
N GLU A 140 -17.86 27.75 0.26
CA GLU A 140 -17.63 27.22 1.61
C GLU A 140 -16.15 27.01 1.92
N MET A 141 -15.38 26.45 0.97
CA MET A 141 -13.99 26.08 1.21
C MET A 141 -13.09 27.26 1.58
N PRO A 142 -13.19 28.47 0.97
CA PRO A 142 -12.33 29.59 1.38
C PRO A 142 -12.52 29.97 2.85
N ASN A 143 -13.76 29.94 3.34
CA ASN A 143 -14.05 30.24 4.75
C ASN A 143 -13.55 29.14 5.68
N ALA A 144 -13.72 27.88 5.29
CA ALA A 144 -13.19 26.74 6.04
C ALA A 144 -11.65 26.80 6.11
N ILE A 145 -10.98 27.07 4.99
CA ILE A 145 -9.52 27.23 4.91
C ILE A 145 -9.09 28.40 5.80
N ALA A 146 -9.71 29.57 5.69
CA ALA A 146 -9.37 30.72 6.53
C ALA A 146 -9.56 30.45 8.03
N ALA A 147 -10.60 29.69 8.42
CA ALA A 147 -10.80 29.28 9.81
C ALA A 147 -9.66 28.36 10.29
N PHE A 148 -9.27 27.35 9.49
CA PHE A 148 -8.12 26.50 9.81
C PHE A 148 -6.81 27.29 9.88
N GLU A 149 -6.57 28.21 8.94
CA GLU A 149 -5.37 29.06 8.92
C GLU A 149 -5.31 30.01 10.12
N SER A 150 -6.45 30.41 10.69
CA SER A 150 -6.48 31.35 11.82
C SER A 150 -5.90 30.80 13.12
N GLU A 151 -5.89 29.47 13.29
CA GLU A 151 -5.36 28.77 14.47
C GLU A 151 -3.93 28.26 14.26
N THR A 152 -3.34 28.51 13.10
CA THR A 152 -2.15 27.81 12.63
C THR A 152 -1.11 28.79 12.06
N THR A 153 0.16 28.45 12.05
CA THR A 153 1.19 29.34 11.51
C THR A 153 1.19 29.34 9.96
N PRO A 154 1.63 30.42 9.29
CA PRO A 154 1.74 30.45 7.83
C PRO A 154 2.59 29.31 7.25
N ASP A 155 3.58 28.83 8.02
CA ASP A 155 4.46 27.72 7.64
C ASP A 155 3.73 26.36 7.62
N GLU A 156 2.81 26.15 8.55
CA GLU A 156 1.95 24.96 8.65
C GLU A 156 0.86 24.93 7.58
N CYS A 157 0.47 26.09 7.05
CA CYS A 157 -0.54 26.23 5.99
C CYS A 157 0.03 26.12 4.57
N ASP A 158 1.35 26.02 4.40
CA ASP A 158 1.97 25.81 3.09
C ASP A 158 1.90 24.33 2.65
N TYR A 159 0.69 23.89 2.28
CA TYR A 159 0.41 22.51 1.90
C TYR A 159 1.26 22.04 0.71
N ALA A 160 1.56 22.91 -0.25
CA ALA A 160 2.37 22.56 -1.41
C ALA A 160 3.81 22.23 -0.99
N ARG A 161 4.40 23.03 -0.10
CA ARG A 161 5.72 22.74 0.46
C ARG A 161 5.71 21.49 1.33
N HIS A 162 4.66 21.23 2.09
CA HIS A 162 4.52 19.99 2.88
C HIS A 162 4.45 18.75 1.99
N LEU A 163 3.66 18.78 0.90
CA LEU A 163 3.59 17.69 -0.06
C LEU A 163 4.95 17.44 -0.72
N GLU A 164 5.69 18.50 -1.07
CA GLU A 164 7.02 18.35 -1.66
C GLU A 164 8.05 17.83 -0.65
N ALA A 165 8.02 18.32 0.60
CA ALA A 165 8.83 17.79 1.68
C ALA A 165 8.53 16.31 1.93
N GLU A 166 7.26 15.91 1.85
CA GLU A 166 6.83 14.51 1.94
C GLU A 166 7.39 13.67 0.78
N ARG A 167 7.35 14.18 -0.46
CA ARG A 167 7.97 13.50 -1.62
C ARG A 167 9.47 13.29 -1.42
N VAL A 168 10.19 14.33 -0.99
CA VAL A 168 11.65 14.26 -0.74
C VAL A 168 11.95 13.28 0.40
N TYR A 169 11.17 13.34 1.48
CA TYR A 169 11.30 12.43 2.61
C TYR A 169 11.11 10.97 2.16
N LEU A 170 10.01 10.66 1.49
CA LEU A 170 9.71 9.31 1.02
C LEU A 170 10.72 8.82 -0.03
N ALA A 171 11.22 9.69 -0.89
CA ALA A 171 12.28 9.38 -1.85
C ALA A 171 13.59 9.01 -1.15
N SER A 172 13.98 9.74 -0.10
CA SER A 172 15.18 9.43 0.70
C SER A 172 15.06 8.11 1.48
N ARG A 173 13.83 7.69 1.79
CA ARG A 173 13.52 6.43 2.49
C ARG A 173 13.32 5.21 1.58
N LYS A 174 13.36 5.37 0.24
CA LYS A 174 13.17 4.24 -0.72
C LYS A 174 14.15 3.08 -0.51
N LYS A 175 15.29 3.32 0.14
CA LYS A 175 16.20 2.26 0.61
C LYS A 175 16.58 2.53 2.06
N GLU A 176 16.29 1.57 2.94
CA GLU A 176 16.87 1.56 4.29
C GLU A 176 18.41 1.61 4.15
N PRO A 177 19.11 2.45 4.94
CA PRO A 177 20.57 2.48 4.92
C PRO A 177 21.11 1.07 5.16
N ALA A 178 22.01 0.61 4.30
CA ALA A 178 22.52 -0.77 4.35
C ALA A 178 23.12 -1.10 5.74
N ALA A 179 23.78 -0.11 6.36
CA ALA A 179 24.33 -0.22 7.71
C ALA A 179 23.24 -0.54 8.75
N ASP A 180 22.11 0.16 8.73
CA ASP A 180 21.03 -0.03 9.71
C ASP A 180 20.31 -1.38 9.51
N VAL A 181 20.17 -1.83 8.26
CA VAL A 181 19.63 -3.16 7.93
C VAL A 181 20.54 -4.26 8.48
N ILE A 182 21.85 -4.12 8.28
CA ILE A 182 22.86 -5.06 8.79
C ILE A 182 22.83 -5.06 10.32
N ALA A 183 22.83 -3.88 10.94
CA ALA A 183 22.78 -3.73 12.39
C ALA A 183 21.51 -4.36 13.00
N SER A 184 20.34 -4.16 12.39
CA SER A 184 19.09 -4.79 12.82
C SER A 184 19.15 -6.31 12.71
N LYS A 185 19.70 -6.86 11.62
CA LYS A 185 19.88 -8.31 11.46
C LYS A 185 20.86 -8.88 12.48
N TYR A 186 21.93 -8.14 12.76
CA TYR A 186 22.95 -8.53 13.73
C TYR A 186 22.37 -8.61 15.14
N ILE A 187 21.58 -7.61 15.55
CA ILE A 187 20.88 -7.64 16.84
C ILE A 187 19.93 -8.83 16.93
N SER A 188 19.11 -9.09 15.91
CA SER A 188 18.23 -10.25 15.92
C SER A 188 19.02 -11.55 16.10
N LEU A 189 20.18 -11.68 15.43
CA LEU A 189 21.05 -12.85 15.56
C LEU A 189 21.69 -12.97 16.95
N LEU A 190 22.09 -11.85 17.56
CA LEU A 190 22.63 -11.80 18.92
C LEU A 190 21.58 -12.13 19.98
N ILE A 191 20.32 -11.71 19.79
CA ILE A 191 19.21 -12.09 20.68
C ILE A 191 18.99 -13.60 20.60
N VAL A 192 18.90 -14.17 19.39
CA VAL A 192 18.75 -15.62 19.20
C VAL A 192 19.94 -16.39 19.78
N TYR A 193 21.16 -15.87 19.63
CA TYR A 193 22.35 -16.45 20.25
C TYR A 193 22.27 -16.46 21.77
N LYS A 194 21.84 -15.34 22.38
CA LYS A 194 21.67 -15.24 23.82
C LYS A 194 20.61 -16.22 24.32
N ASP A 195 19.45 -16.28 23.67
CA ASP A 195 18.39 -17.21 24.03
C ASP A 195 18.83 -18.68 23.92
N ALA A 196 19.57 -19.04 22.86
CA ALA A 196 20.13 -20.38 22.69
C ALA A 196 21.17 -20.71 23.77
N SER A 197 22.00 -19.73 24.16
CA SER A 197 22.98 -19.87 25.24
C SER A 197 22.29 -20.09 26.58
N ASP A 198 21.32 -19.26 26.92
CA ASP A 198 20.55 -19.33 28.17
C ASP A 198 19.77 -20.66 28.26
N GLN A 199 19.21 -21.13 27.14
CA GLN A 199 18.56 -22.45 27.07
C GLN A 199 19.52 -23.60 27.31
N PHE A 200 20.70 -23.57 26.68
CA PHE A 200 21.72 -24.59 26.88
C PHE A 200 22.22 -24.62 28.33
N GLU A 201 22.47 -23.46 28.94
CA GLU A 201 22.86 -23.37 30.36
C GLU A 201 21.76 -23.93 31.27
N LYS A 202 20.52 -23.52 31.07
CA LYS A 202 19.38 -24.00 31.85
C LYS A 202 19.23 -25.52 31.79
N ILE A 203 19.30 -26.11 30.60
CA ILE A 203 19.17 -27.57 30.44
C ILE A 203 20.43 -28.28 30.99
N SER A 204 21.60 -27.67 30.89
CA SER A 204 22.83 -28.19 31.46
C SER A 204 22.74 -28.34 32.98
N LEU A 205 22.15 -27.35 33.66
CA LEU A 205 21.91 -27.33 35.11
C LEU A 205 20.89 -28.37 35.58
N LEU A 206 19.90 -28.74 34.76
CA LEU A 206 18.90 -29.78 35.07
C LEU A 206 19.49 -31.20 35.20
N GLY A 207 20.77 -31.40 34.85
CA GLY A 207 21.43 -32.71 34.93
C GLY A 207 21.98 -33.09 36.30
N ALA A 208 21.74 -32.29 37.35
CA ALA A 208 22.38 -32.44 38.66
C ALA A 208 21.51 -33.17 39.72
N GLU A 209 20.24 -33.48 39.44
CA GLU A 209 19.34 -34.12 40.42
C GLU A 209 18.95 -35.55 40.02
N GLU A 210 18.76 -36.41 41.02
CA GLU A 210 18.40 -37.83 40.86
C GLU A 210 17.07 -37.98 40.11
N HIS A 211 17.15 -38.35 38.83
CA HIS A 211 15.99 -38.55 37.97
C HIS A 211 15.91 -39.97 37.41
N SER A 212 14.68 -40.43 37.14
CA SER A 212 14.39 -41.76 36.57
C SER A 212 15.11 -41.99 35.23
N ALA A 213 15.32 -43.25 34.84
CA ALA A 213 16.02 -43.60 33.59
C ALA A 213 15.41 -42.95 32.33
N GLU A 214 14.08 -42.82 32.31
CA GLU A 214 13.34 -42.17 31.22
C GLU A 214 13.54 -40.64 31.19
N LEU A 215 13.55 -39.98 32.36
CA LEU A 215 13.87 -38.56 32.45
C LEU A 215 15.32 -38.28 32.02
N ARG A 216 16.27 -39.15 32.40
CA ARG A 216 17.68 -39.02 32.00
C ARG A 216 17.86 -39.06 30.48
N GLY A 217 17.15 -39.96 29.80
CA GLY A 217 17.16 -40.03 28.34
C GLY A 217 16.61 -38.75 27.68
N ARG A 218 15.51 -38.20 28.20
CA ARG A 218 14.91 -36.95 27.69
C ARG A 218 15.79 -35.72 27.94
N VAL A 219 16.42 -35.62 29.10
CA VAL A 219 17.36 -34.54 29.43
C VAL A 219 18.62 -34.62 28.57
N ALA A 220 19.18 -35.82 28.37
CA ALA A 220 20.35 -36.01 27.50
C ALA A 220 20.05 -35.60 26.05
N MET A 221 18.90 -36.00 25.50
CA MET A 221 18.45 -35.58 24.17
C MET A 221 18.24 -34.06 24.11
N GLY A 222 17.62 -33.46 25.13
CA GLY A 222 17.43 -32.02 25.23
C GLY A 222 18.75 -31.23 25.28
N LYS A 223 19.75 -31.73 26.01
CA LYS A 223 21.11 -31.14 26.04
C LYS A 223 21.76 -31.17 24.68
N LEU A 224 21.66 -32.30 23.97
CA LEU A 224 22.26 -32.48 22.65
C LEU A 224 21.62 -31.53 21.63
N ASN A 225 20.29 -31.46 21.59
CA ASN A 225 19.56 -30.53 20.71
C ASN A 225 19.88 -29.05 21.03
N ALA A 226 19.95 -28.68 22.32
CA ALA A 226 20.29 -27.31 22.72
C ALA A 226 21.74 -26.95 22.35
N PHE A 227 22.67 -27.89 22.50
CA PHE A 227 24.06 -27.72 22.09
C PHE A 227 24.21 -27.56 20.58
N GLU A 228 23.53 -28.39 19.79
CA GLU A 228 23.52 -28.29 18.32
C GLU A 228 22.94 -26.95 17.86
N SER A 229 21.81 -26.53 18.44
CA SER A 229 21.19 -25.23 18.18
C SER A 229 22.12 -24.06 18.50
N LEU A 230 22.76 -24.07 19.68
CA LEU A 230 23.74 -23.05 20.07
C LEU A 230 24.94 -23.01 19.12
N THR A 231 25.44 -24.18 18.71
CA THR A 231 26.57 -24.30 17.79
C THR A 231 26.21 -23.70 16.43
N GLN A 232 25.04 -24.06 15.89
CA GLN A 232 24.55 -23.53 14.62
C GLN A 232 24.40 -22.01 14.64
N VAL A 233 23.77 -21.46 15.68
CA VAL A 233 23.59 -19.99 15.81
C VAL A 233 24.94 -19.29 16.00
N ARG A 234 25.87 -19.90 16.75
CA ARG A 234 27.24 -19.38 16.92
C ARG A 234 28.01 -19.33 15.61
N GLU A 235 27.93 -20.37 14.78
CA GLU A 235 28.56 -20.39 13.45
C GLU A 235 27.97 -19.32 12.54
N MET A 236 26.64 -19.17 12.52
CA MET A 236 25.98 -18.10 11.79
C MET A 236 26.42 -16.71 12.26
N LEU A 237 26.56 -16.53 13.58
CA LEU A 237 27.00 -15.27 14.18
C LEU A 237 28.44 -14.92 13.79
N LEU A 238 29.36 -15.89 13.87
CA LEU A 238 30.75 -15.69 13.46
C LEU A 238 30.86 -15.40 11.96
N ALA A 239 30.12 -16.15 11.12
CA ALA A 239 30.08 -15.89 9.69
C ALA A 239 29.55 -14.48 9.38
N PHE A 240 28.55 -14.01 10.12
CA PHE A 240 28.00 -12.67 9.99
C PHE A 240 29.00 -11.59 10.43
N GLU A 241 29.68 -11.78 11.56
CA GLU A 241 30.70 -10.87 12.08
C GLU A 241 31.86 -10.70 11.07
N VAL A 242 32.34 -11.81 10.49
CA VAL A 242 33.39 -11.80 9.46
C VAL A 242 32.91 -11.12 8.18
N LEU A 243 31.71 -11.44 7.70
CA LEU A 243 31.15 -10.90 6.46
C LEU A 243 30.97 -9.38 6.52
N HIS A 244 30.65 -8.85 7.71
CA HIS A 244 30.34 -7.44 7.91
C HIS A 244 31.45 -6.64 8.61
N GLY A 245 32.61 -7.25 8.87
CA GLY A 245 33.78 -6.57 9.46
C GLY A 245 33.53 -6.08 10.89
N ILE A 246 32.83 -6.88 11.70
CA ILE A 246 32.51 -6.55 13.08
C ILE A 246 33.62 -7.15 13.97
N ASP A 247 34.54 -6.30 14.41
CA ASP A 247 35.72 -6.75 15.18
C ASP A 247 35.37 -7.17 16.61
N ASN A 248 34.41 -6.48 17.24
CA ASN A 248 33.97 -6.74 18.61
C ASN A 248 32.48 -7.02 18.64
N ARG A 249 32.12 -8.12 19.30
CA ARG A 249 30.71 -8.50 19.49
C ARG A 249 29.98 -7.44 20.30
N TRP A 250 28.84 -6.98 19.78
CA TRP A 250 28.02 -5.99 20.47
C TRP A 250 27.38 -6.60 21.72
N THR A 251 27.43 -5.85 22.82
CA THR A 251 26.79 -6.21 24.09
C THR A 251 25.68 -5.22 24.39
N PRO A 252 24.73 -5.54 25.29
CA PRO A 252 23.67 -4.61 25.69
C PRO A 252 24.15 -3.23 26.15
N ASP A 253 25.38 -3.15 26.67
CA ASP A 253 25.99 -1.92 27.16
C ASP A 253 26.64 -1.09 26.04
N SER A 254 26.94 -1.68 24.88
CA SER A 254 27.55 -0.98 23.73
C SER A 254 26.61 0.04 23.10
N ASP A 255 27.17 1.15 22.62
CA ASP A 255 26.39 2.23 22.00
C ASP A 255 25.85 1.82 20.63
N GLU A 256 26.54 0.93 19.93
CA GLU A 256 26.09 0.29 18.69
C GLU A 256 24.84 -0.54 18.92
N TRP A 257 24.83 -1.36 19.98
CA TRP A 257 23.65 -2.14 20.36
C TRP A 257 22.47 -1.24 20.66
N LYS A 258 22.63 -0.23 21.54
CA LYS A 258 21.54 0.67 21.93
C LYS A 258 20.93 1.40 20.73
N ARG A 259 21.77 1.94 19.84
CA ARG A 259 21.32 2.62 18.62
C ARG A 259 20.56 1.69 17.69
N ALA A 260 21.10 0.49 17.45
CA ALA A 260 20.48 -0.43 16.52
C ALA A 260 19.21 -1.09 17.11
N VAL A 261 19.11 -1.29 18.43
CA VAL A 261 17.86 -1.71 19.10
C VAL A 261 16.78 -0.65 18.91
N GLU A 262 17.11 0.63 19.16
CA GLU A 262 16.17 1.73 18.98
C GLU A 262 15.70 1.82 17.53
N TYR A 263 16.63 1.71 16.57
CA TYR A 263 16.30 1.66 15.16
C TYR A 263 15.38 0.48 14.82
N THR A 264 15.70 -0.74 15.27
CA THR A 264 14.87 -1.93 15.02
C THR A 264 13.47 -1.75 15.58
N ARG A 265 13.33 -1.17 16.79
CA ARG A 265 12.03 -0.89 17.39
C ARG A 265 11.19 0.06 16.55
N VAL A 266 11.77 1.20 16.14
CA VAL A 266 11.09 2.17 15.28
C VAL A 266 10.73 1.55 13.93
N ARG A 267 11.63 0.78 13.34
CA ARG A 267 11.42 0.08 12.08
C ARG A 267 10.28 -0.93 12.15
N ASP A 268 10.23 -1.74 13.20
CA ASP A 268 9.18 -2.75 13.37
C ASP A 268 7.82 -2.10 13.63
N PHE A 269 7.80 -1.01 14.41
CA PHE A 269 6.61 -0.18 14.58
C PHE A 269 6.12 0.39 13.24
N GLN A 270 7.00 0.99 12.44
CA GLN A 270 6.64 1.53 11.11
C GLN A 270 6.12 0.44 10.17
N LYS A 271 6.74 -0.74 10.17
CA LYS A 271 6.27 -1.88 9.37
C LYS A 271 4.90 -2.38 9.82
N ALA A 272 4.67 -2.46 11.13
CA ALA A 272 3.38 -2.85 11.68
C ALA A 272 2.30 -1.81 11.33
N LEU A 273 2.61 -0.52 11.43
CA LEU A 273 1.71 0.57 11.05
C LEU A 273 1.35 0.53 9.56
N ASN A 274 2.35 0.43 8.67
CA ASN A 274 2.12 0.30 7.23
C ASN A 274 1.26 -0.92 6.89
N LYS A 275 1.48 -2.06 7.59
CA LYS A 275 0.67 -3.26 7.41
C LYS A 275 -0.76 -3.05 7.90
N LEU A 276 -0.95 -2.39 9.04
CA LEU A 276 -2.27 -2.08 9.58
C LEU A 276 -3.05 -1.18 8.63
N GLU A 277 -2.44 -0.11 8.14
CA GLU A 277 -3.03 0.80 7.15
C GLU A 277 -3.49 0.05 5.90
N ALA A 278 -2.61 -0.79 5.32
CA ALA A 278 -2.96 -1.61 4.17
C ALA A 278 -4.14 -2.57 4.44
N LEU A 279 -4.18 -3.18 5.62
CA LEU A 279 -5.29 -4.07 6.02
C LEU A 279 -6.61 -3.31 6.22
N VAL A 280 -6.57 -2.10 6.79
CA VAL A 280 -7.76 -1.25 6.95
C VAL A 280 -8.31 -0.86 5.59
N VAL A 281 -7.45 -0.41 4.67
CA VAL A 281 -7.83 -0.09 3.29
C VAL A 281 -8.44 -1.34 2.63
N GLN A 282 -7.75 -2.48 2.66
CA GLN A 282 -8.27 -3.74 2.12
C GLN A 282 -9.64 -4.12 2.70
N ARG A 283 -9.84 -3.92 4.01
CA ARG A 283 -11.13 -4.18 4.65
C ARG A 283 -12.23 -3.24 4.15
N LEU A 284 -11.92 -1.96 3.93
CA LEU A 284 -12.87 -1.01 3.34
C LEU A 284 -13.27 -1.42 1.92
N PHE A 285 -12.32 -1.90 1.12
CA PHE A 285 -12.59 -2.47 -0.22
C PHE A 285 -13.53 -3.67 -0.15
N GLU A 286 -13.27 -4.63 0.75
CA GLU A 286 -14.12 -5.82 0.91
C GLU A 286 -15.54 -5.45 1.39
N LEU A 287 -15.66 -4.51 2.33
CA LEU A 287 -16.95 -4.03 2.80
C LEU A 287 -17.74 -3.32 1.69
N SER A 288 -17.05 -2.55 0.84
CA SER A 288 -17.65 -1.93 -0.34
C SER A 288 -18.17 -2.98 -1.33
N LYS A 289 -17.37 -4.01 -1.66
CA LYS A 289 -17.78 -5.13 -2.53
C LYS A 289 -18.99 -5.90 -1.99
N MET A 290 -19.13 -6.00 -0.67
CA MET A 290 -20.26 -6.67 -0.02
C MET A 290 -21.52 -5.79 0.10
N GLY A 291 -21.48 -4.52 -0.34
CA GLY A 291 -22.59 -3.57 -0.16
C GLY A 291 -22.78 -3.10 1.29
N LEU A 292 -21.75 -3.24 2.13
CA LEU A 292 -21.77 -2.96 3.57
C LEU A 292 -21.01 -1.68 3.96
N ALA A 293 -20.67 -0.84 2.98
CA ALA A 293 -20.01 0.44 3.23
C ALA A 293 -20.85 1.29 4.21
N GLY A 294 -20.25 1.75 5.31
CA GLY A 294 -20.91 2.56 6.35
C GLY A 294 -21.53 1.80 7.53
N THR A 295 -21.47 0.46 7.56
CA THR A 295 -22.01 -0.35 8.67
C THR A 295 -21.09 -0.47 9.90
N GLY A 296 -19.85 0.06 9.82
CA GLY A 296 -18.85 0.00 10.89
C GLY A 296 -19.09 0.89 12.11
N LYS A 297 -20.18 1.67 12.16
CA LYS A 297 -20.46 2.60 13.27
C LYS A 297 -20.97 1.93 14.57
N TYR A 298 -21.19 0.62 14.60
CA TYR A 298 -21.88 -0.04 15.72
C TYR A 298 -21.10 -1.12 16.48
N CYS A 299 -19.76 -1.15 16.39
CA CYS A 299 -18.96 -2.08 17.21
C CYS A 299 -17.68 -1.43 17.76
N VAL A 300 -17.83 -0.31 18.49
CA VAL A 300 -16.86 0.04 19.55
C VAL A 300 -17.66 0.61 20.73
N SER A 301 -18.22 -0.28 21.53
CA SER A 301 -18.50 0.00 22.94
C SER A 301 -17.51 -0.83 23.74
N LEU A 302 -16.63 -0.13 24.47
CA LEU A 302 -15.80 -0.69 25.55
C LEU A 302 -16.65 -1.50 26.54
#